data_AF-A0A8T5KY10-F1
#
_entry.id   AF-A0A8T5KY10-F1
#
_cell.length_a   1.000
_cell.length_b   1.000
_cell.length_c   1.000
_cell.angle_alpha   90.00
_cell.angle_beta   90.00
_cell.angle_gamma   90.00
#
_symmetry.space_group_name_H-M   'P 1'
#
loop_
_entity.id
_entity.type
_entity.pdbx_description
1 polymer ?
#
loop_
_entity_poly.entity_id
_entity_poly.type
_entity_poly.pdbx_seq_one_letter_code
_entity_poly.pdbx_strand_id
1 'polypeptide(L)'
;MKKERLIKDETVKRLADEYLAKAKNNLITLKILDELQNDKTFRKKHDIPEEYSTYEWVVITGYYAMYTAAISLLAKIGYRSKNHTATFCVLEEFFVKKKILDEDILMLLKSAMFHKEEIEKLSEARHKREIAQYSITKQTTKSIAEKIKKDA
;
A
#
# COMPACT_ATOMS: atom_id res chain seq x y z
N MET A 1 -4.02 -15.02 20.97
CA MET A 1 -3.83 -13.67 20.38
C MET A 1 -3.20 -12.75 21.43
N LYS A 2 -2.02 -12.18 21.19
CA LYS A 2 -1.53 -11.10 22.07
C LYS A 2 -2.46 -9.89 21.90
N LYS A 3 -3.24 -9.59 22.93
CA LYS A 3 -4.22 -8.48 23.04
C LYS A 3 -3.64 -7.07 22.79
N GLU A 4 -2.35 -6.95 22.46
CA GLU A 4 -1.57 -5.72 22.56
C GLU A 4 -1.58 -4.82 21.31
N ARG A 5 -2.25 -5.22 20.21
CA ARG A 5 -2.27 -4.45 18.95
C ARG A 5 -3.64 -3.97 18.49
N LEU A 6 -4.70 -4.33 19.20
CA LEU A 6 -6.09 -3.92 18.93
C LEU A 6 -6.44 -2.75 19.84
N ILE A 7 -6.80 -1.61 19.25
CA ILE A 7 -7.20 -0.43 20.02
C ILE A 7 -8.68 -0.20 19.76
N LYS A 8 -9.47 -0.43 20.79
CA LYS A 8 -10.87 -0.02 20.81
C LYS A 8 -10.92 1.49 21.02
N ASP A 9 -11.60 2.17 20.11
CA ASP A 9 -11.76 3.62 20.08
C ASP A 9 -13.11 3.93 19.44
N GLU A 10 -14.14 4.14 20.27
CA GLU A 10 -15.50 4.39 19.76
C GLU A 10 -15.60 5.72 18.99
N THR A 11 -14.66 6.65 19.20
CA THR A 11 -14.68 7.95 18.53
C THR A 11 -14.38 7.83 17.04
N VAL A 12 -13.75 6.73 16.59
CA VAL A 12 -13.44 6.52 15.17
C VAL A 12 -14.65 6.07 14.35
N LYS A 13 -15.75 5.65 14.97
CA LYS A 13 -16.97 5.26 14.25
C LYS A 13 -17.48 6.35 13.31
N ARG A 14 -17.36 7.62 13.72
CA ARG A 14 -17.75 8.78 12.91
C ARG A 14 -16.95 8.92 11.61
N LEU A 15 -15.76 8.34 11.54
CA LEU A 15 -14.86 8.42 10.39
C LEU A 15 -15.07 7.26 9.40
N ALA A 16 -15.95 6.30 9.70
CA ALA A 16 -16.13 5.12 8.87
C ALA A 16 -16.51 5.47 7.43
N ASP A 17 -17.43 6.42 7.24
CA ASP A 17 -17.89 6.82 5.92
C ASP A 17 -16.84 7.66 5.17
N GLU A 18 -16.04 8.45 5.89
CA GLU A 18 -14.90 9.19 5.32
C GLU A 18 -13.83 8.23 4.79
N TYR A 19 -13.51 7.17 5.55
CA TYR A 19 -12.60 6.12 5.07
C TYR A 19 -13.17 5.38 3.86
N LEU A 20 -14.48 5.08 3.86
CA LEU A 20 -15.11 4.46 2.70
C LEU A 20 -15.08 5.36 1.47
N ALA A 21 -15.32 6.66 1.63
CA ALA A 21 -15.20 7.64 0.57
C ALA A 21 -13.76 7.69 0.02
N LYS A 22 -12.76 7.70 0.89
CA LYS A 22 -11.35 7.65 0.49
C LYS A 22 -11.01 6.35 -0.26
N ALA A 23 -11.53 5.20 0.18
CA ALA A 23 -11.35 3.93 -0.51
C ALA A 23 -11.94 3.96 -1.94
N LYS A 24 -13.12 4.57 -2.10
CA LYS A 24 -13.75 4.78 -3.42
C LYS A 24 -12.92 5.71 -4.31
N ASN A 25 -12.38 6.80 -3.75
CA ASN A 25 -11.51 7.71 -4.49
C ASN A 25 -10.24 6.98 -4.98
N ASN A 26 -9.61 6.17 -4.13
CA ASN A 26 -8.47 5.35 -4.54
C ASN A 26 -8.85 4.38 -5.67
N LEU A 27 -10.04 3.77 -5.61
CA LEU A 27 -10.51 2.89 -6.69
C LEU A 27 -10.73 3.64 -8.01
N ILE A 28 -11.23 4.88 -7.97
CA ILE A 28 -11.35 5.73 -9.15
C ILE A 28 -9.96 6.05 -9.72
N THR A 29 -9.01 6.43 -8.87
CA THR A 29 -7.62 6.67 -9.30
C THR A 29 -6.99 5.44 -9.93
N LEU A 30 -7.20 4.25 -9.35
CA LEU A 30 -6.72 2.99 -9.94
C LEU A 30 -7.26 2.80 -11.36
N LYS A 31 -8.56 3.04 -11.58
CA LYS A 31 -9.16 2.91 -12.92
C LYS A 31 -8.55 3.88 -13.91
N ILE A 32 -8.35 5.14 -13.50
CA ILE A 32 -7.70 6.15 -14.35
C ILE A 32 -6.27 5.71 -14.71
N LEU A 33 -5.50 5.18 -13.75
CA LEU A 33 -4.14 4.71 -14.00
C LEU A 33 -4.09 3.49 -14.92
N ASP A 34 -5.07 2.59 -14.82
CA ASP A 34 -5.19 1.42 -15.67
C ASP A 34 -5.63 1.80 -17.10
N GLU A 35 -6.59 2.71 -17.25
CA GLU A 35 -6.97 3.29 -18.55
C GLU A 35 -5.77 4.00 -19.18
N LEU A 36 -5.02 4.79 -18.40
CA LEU A 36 -3.83 5.49 -18.84
C LEU A 36 -2.76 4.56 -19.40
N GLN A 37 -2.61 3.37 -18.82
CA GLN A 37 -1.63 2.38 -19.28
C GLN A 37 -1.96 1.81 -20.66
N ASN A 38 -3.26 1.63 -20.91
CA ASN A 38 -3.76 0.81 -22.02
C ASN A 38 -4.32 1.64 -23.19
N ASP A 39 -4.75 2.89 -22.96
CA ASP A 39 -5.34 3.75 -23.97
C ASP A 39 -4.28 4.65 -24.65
N LYS A 40 -3.90 4.26 -25.88
CA LYS A 40 -2.96 5.03 -26.72
C LYS A 40 -3.46 6.44 -27.04
N THR A 41 -4.76 6.63 -27.18
CA THR A 41 -5.37 7.93 -27.48
C THR A 41 -5.26 8.85 -26.27
N PHE A 42 -5.56 8.33 -25.08
CA PHE A 42 -5.37 9.06 -23.83
C PHE A 42 -3.91 9.49 -23.68
N ARG A 43 -2.97 8.54 -23.84
CA ARG A 43 -1.53 8.83 -23.69
C ARG A 43 -1.07 9.90 -24.68
N LYS A 44 -1.47 9.80 -25.94
CA LYS A 44 -1.15 10.81 -26.97
C LYS A 44 -1.75 12.18 -26.64
N LYS A 45 -2.99 12.22 -26.15
CA LYS A 45 -3.68 13.47 -25.79
C LYS A 45 -2.98 14.21 -24.64
N HIS A 46 -2.29 13.48 -23.78
CA HIS A 46 -1.63 14.00 -22.58
C HIS A 46 -0.09 14.01 -22.68
N ASP A 47 0.48 13.81 -23.87
CA ASP A 47 1.92 13.80 -24.12
C ASP A 47 2.70 12.83 -23.21
N ILE A 48 2.12 11.65 -22.96
CA ILE A 48 2.70 10.64 -22.07
C ILE A 48 3.62 9.72 -22.88
N PRO A 49 4.93 9.63 -22.54
CA PRO A 49 5.88 8.76 -23.25
C PRO A 49 5.49 7.29 -23.19
N GLU A 50 5.86 6.51 -24.21
CA GLU A 50 5.57 5.06 -24.27
C GLU A 50 6.24 4.29 -23.12
N GLU A 51 7.44 4.71 -22.71
CA GLU A 51 8.21 4.19 -21.58
C GLU A 51 7.64 4.53 -20.20
N TYR A 52 6.73 5.51 -20.09
CA TYR A 52 6.07 5.78 -18.82
C TYR A 52 5.10 4.64 -18.49
N SER A 53 5.28 4.02 -17.33
CA SER A 53 4.48 2.89 -16.85
C SER A 53 3.72 3.27 -15.58
N THR A 54 2.42 2.97 -15.55
CA THR A 54 1.57 3.18 -14.38
C THR A 54 1.45 1.94 -13.51
N TYR A 55 1.98 0.78 -13.91
CA TYR A 55 1.76 -0.49 -13.20
C TYR A 55 2.15 -0.45 -11.72
N GLU A 56 3.27 0.22 -11.39
CA GLU A 56 3.66 0.44 -9.99
C GLU A 56 2.57 1.20 -9.22
N TRP A 57 2.05 2.28 -9.81
CA TRP A 57 0.98 3.07 -9.22
C TRP A 57 -0.35 2.32 -9.14
N VAL A 58 -0.65 1.45 -10.09
CA VAL A 58 -1.84 0.58 -10.07
C VAL A 58 -1.78 -0.35 -8.85
N VAL A 59 -0.64 -1.01 -8.61
CA VAL A 59 -0.46 -1.90 -7.44
C VAL A 59 -0.58 -1.11 -6.13
N ILE A 60 0.14 0.01 -6.02
CA ILE A 60 0.12 0.85 -4.81
C ILE A 60 -1.30 1.38 -4.53
N THR A 61 -1.97 1.91 -5.54
CA THR A 61 -3.30 2.50 -5.39
C THR A 61 -4.35 1.44 -5.10
N GLY A 62 -4.27 0.27 -5.73
CA GLY A 62 -5.16 -0.86 -5.48
C GLY A 62 -5.04 -1.36 -4.05
N TYR A 63 -3.80 -1.52 -3.56
CA TYR A 63 -3.56 -1.82 -2.17
C TYR A 63 -4.21 -0.80 -1.23
N TYR A 64 -4.02 0.50 -1.46
CA TYR A 64 -4.61 1.53 -0.60
C TYR A 64 -6.13 1.65 -0.72
N ALA A 65 -6.74 1.28 -1.85
CA ALA A 65 -8.19 1.17 -1.96
C ALA A 65 -8.71 0.07 -1.02
N MET A 66 -8.14 -1.13 -1.10
CA MET A 66 -8.52 -2.26 -0.25
C MET A 66 -8.23 -2.00 1.24
N TYR A 67 -7.05 -1.46 1.53
CA TYR A 67 -6.62 -1.15 2.90
C TYR A 67 -7.52 -0.10 3.54
N THR A 68 -7.88 0.97 2.82
CA THR A 68 -8.75 2.01 3.38
C THR A 68 -10.19 1.49 3.56
N ALA A 69 -10.67 0.60 2.69
CA ALA A 69 -11.94 -0.09 2.90
C ALA A 69 -11.93 -0.95 4.17
N ALA A 70 -10.82 -1.66 4.43
CA ALA A 70 -10.63 -2.38 5.68
C ALA A 70 -10.66 -1.45 6.90
N ILE A 71 -9.96 -0.31 6.84
CA ILE A 71 -9.98 0.68 7.93
C ILE A 71 -11.40 1.22 8.17
N SER A 72 -12.22 1.41 7.13
CA SER A 72 -13.64 1.76 7.28
C SER A 72 -14.42 0.70 8.06
N LEU A 73 -14.23 -0.59 7.75
CA LEU A 73 -14.87 -1.69 8.50
C LEU A 73 -14.47 -1.70 9.97
N LEU A 74 -13.17 -1.53 10.25
CA LEU A 74 -12.64 -1.42 11.61
C LEU A 74 -13.26 -0.23 12.35
N ALA A 75 -13.33 0.92 11.69
CA ALA A 75 -13.95 2.11 12.24
C ALA A 75 -15.43 1.88 12.59
N LYS A 76 -16.20 1.21 11.73
CA LYS A 76 -17.62 0.89 11.99
C LYS A 76 -17.83 0.09 13.28
N ILE A 77 -16.88 -0.77 13.64
CA ILE A 77 -16.95 -1.56 14.87
C ILE A 77 -16.23 -0.90 16.06
N GLY A 78 -15.75 0.34 15.92
CA GLY A 78 -15.10 1.10 16.99
C GLY A 78 -13.67 0.66 17.27
N TYR A 79 -12.94 0.24 16.23
CA TYR A 79 -11.52 -0.13 16.33
C TYR A 79 -10.67 0.74 15.42
N ARG A 80 -9.49 1.11 15.91
CA ARG A 80 -8.43 1.76 15.13
C ARG A 80 -7.22 0.85 15.01
N SER A 81 -6.55 0.94 13.87
CA SER A 81 -5.34 0.19 13.60
C SER A 81 -4.10 1.08 13.71
N LYS A 82 -3.01 0.53 14.26
CA LYS A 82 -1.69 1.20 14.32
C LYS A 82 -0.77 0.82 13.15
N ASN A 83 -1.03 -0.30 12.48
CA ASN A 83 -0.21 -0.82 11.39
C ASN A 83 -0.98 -1.87 10.58
N HIS A 84 -0.41 -2.31 9.46
CA HIS A 84 -1.07 -3.27 8.58
C HIS A 84 -1.40 -4.60 9.26
N THR A 85 -0.46 -5.16 10.04
CA THR A 85 -0.69 -6.41 10.78
C THR A 85 -1.88 -6.31 11.75
N ALA A 86 -1.98 -5.22 12.51
CA ALA A 86 -3.11 -4.98 13.41
C ALA A 86 -4.43 -4.97 12.64
N THR A 87 -4.44 -4.37 11.45
CA THR A 87 -5.61 -4.33 10.55
C THR A 87 -6.07 -5.73 10.18
N PHE A 88 -5.14 -6.61 9.78
CA PHE A 88 -5.45 -7.99 9.41
C PHE A 88 -5.99 -8.80 10.58
N CYS A 89 -5.42 -8.64 11.77
CA CYS A 89 -5.93 -9.31 12.96
C CYS A 89 -7.38 -8.92 13.27
N VAL A 90 -7.74 -7.64 13.11
CA VAL A 90 -9.13 -7.21 13.35
C VAL A 90 -10.07 -7.79 12.30
N LEU A 91 -9.68 -7.75 11.01
CA LEU A 91 -10.48 -8.34 9.94
C LEU A 91 -10.70 -9.84 10.16
N GLU A 92 -9.64 -10.57 10.49
CA GLU A 92 -9.71 -12.01 10.73
C GLU A 92 -10.66 -12.33 11.89
N GLU A 93 -10.48 -11.66 13.03
CA GLU A 93 -11.22 -11.96 14.25
C GLU A 93 -12.70 -11.56 14.16
N PHE A 94 -13.00 -10.38 13.61
CA PHE A 94 -14.35 -9.81 13.65
C PHE A 94 -15.17 -10.06 12.39
N PHE A 95 -14.54 -10.35 11.25
CA PHE A 95 -15.24 -10.49 9.97
C PHE A 95 -15.05 -11.88 9.36
N VAL A 96 -13.81 -12.38 9.26
CA VAL A 96 -13.55 -13.70 8.62
C VAL A 96 -14.04 -14.86 9.47
N LYS A 97 -13.63 -14.94 10.74
CA LYS A 97 -14.09 -16.00 11.66
C LYS A 97 -15.61 -15.98 11.87
N LYS A 98 -16.23 -14.82 11.67
CA LYS A 98 -17.69 -14.63 11.75
C LYS A 98 -18.41 -14.89 10.42
N LYS A 99 -17.69 -15.27 9.36
CA LYS A 99 -18.21 -15.52 8.01
C LYS A 99 -18.94 -14.31 7.38
N ILE A 100 -18.53 -13.10 7.76
CA ILE A 100 -18.99 -11.85 7.18
C ILE A 100 -18.13 -11.46 5.96
N LEU A 101 -16.85 -11.84 6.01
CA LEU A 101 -15.88 -11.63 4.93
C LEU A 101 -15.22 -12.98 4.59
N ASP A 102 -15.12 -13.30 3.31
CA ASP A 102 -14.43 -14.52 2.88
C ASP A 102 -12.93 -14.43 3.17
N GLU A 103 -12.34 -15.56 3.56
CA GLU A 103 -10.91 -15.65 3.87
C GLU A 103 -10.04 -15.27 2.66
N ASP A 104 -10.49 -15.60 1.45
CA ASP A 104 -9.83 -15.24 0.20
C ASP A 104 -9.67 -13.71 0.05
N ILE A 105 -10.64 -12.91 0.53
CA ILE A 105 -10.52 -11.45 0.49
C ILE A 105 -9.42 -10.96 1.43
N LEU A 106 -9.27 -11.57 2.61
CA LEU A 106 -8.17 -11.25 3.52
C LEU A 106 -6.82 -11.66 2.91
N MET A 107 -6.77 -12.80 2.22
CA MET A 107 -5.56 -13.27 1.54
C MET A 107 -5.16 -12.37 0.37
N LEU A 108 -6.12 -11.91 -0.43
CA LEU A 108 -5.90 -10.92 -1.49
C LEU A 108 -5.33 -9.62 -0.92
N LEU A 109 -5.87 -9.11 0.19
CA LEU A 109 -5.36 -7.90 0.82
C LEU A 109 -3.91 -8.07 1.33
N LYS A 110 -3.58 -9.24 1.91
CA LYS A 110 -2.22 -9.57 2.35
C LYS A 110 -1.25 -9.65 1.17
N SER A 111 -1.65 -10.30 0.08
CA SER A 111 -0.85 -10.39 -1.15
C SER A 111 -0.62 -9.00 -1.78
N ALA A 112 -1.64 -8.17 -1.87
CA ALA A 112 -1.52 -6.80 -2.38
C ALA A 112 -0.55 -5.95 -1.54
N MET A 113 -0.58 -6.11 -0.20
CA MET A 113 0.39 -5.47 0.69
C MET A 113 1.83 -5.92 0.39
N PHE A 114 2.03 -7.23 0.22
CA PHE A 114 3.35 -7.78 -0.05
C PHE A 114 3.93 -7.23 -1.36
N HIS A 115 3.16 -7.25 -2.45
CA HIS A 115 3.61 -6.70 -3.73
C HIS A 115 3.91 -5.20 -3.66
N LYS A 116 3.10 -4.44 -2.91
CA LYS A 116 3.38 -3.02 -2.64
C LYS A 116 4.72 -2.85 -1.91
N GLU A 117 5.01 -3.64 -0.88
CA GLU A 117 6.29 -3.58 -0.16
C GLU A 117 7.48 -4.00 -1.03
N GLU A 118 7.31 -5.00 -1.92
CA GLU A 118 8.33 -5.39 -2.88
C GLU A 118 8.69 -4.25 -3.83
N ILE A 119 7.68 -3.57 -4.38
CA ILE A 119 7.85 -2.41 -5.27
C ILE A 119 8.60 -1.28 -4.56
N GLU A 120 8.20 -0.94 -3.32
CA GLU A 120 8.87 0.11 -2.55
C GLU A 120 10.33 -0.22 -2.26
N LYS A 121 10.63 -1.47 -1.90
CA LYS A 121 12.02 -1.92 -1.67
C LYS A 121 12.86 -1.82 -2.94
N LEU A 122 12.29 -2.18 -4.09
CA LEU A 122 12.97 -2.04 -5.39
C LEU A 122 13.24 -0.57 -5.73
N SER A 123 12.26 0.31 -5.48
CA SER A 123 12.39 1.75 -5.68
C SER A 123 13.48 2.36 -4.79
N GLU A 124 13.50 2.01 -3.51
CA GLU A 124 14.58 2.41 -2.58
C GLU A 124 15.95 1.91 -3.01
N ALA A 125 16.06 0.65 -3.48
CA ALA A 125 17.31 0.08 -3.94
C ALA A 125 17.84 0.81 -5.18
N ARG A 126 16.96 1.18 -6.13
CA ARG A 126 17.31 2.00 -7.29
C ARG A 126 17.82 3.38 -6.87
N HIS A 127 17.12 4.05 -5.95
CA HIS A 127 17.52 5.35 -5.44
C HIS A 127 18.87 5.31 -4.71
N LYS A 128 19.09 4.30 -3.86
CA LYS A 128 20.38 4.07 -3.18
C LYS A 128 21.52 3.84 -4.19
N ARG A 129 21.26 3.08 -5.27
CA ARG A 129 22.23 2.85 -6.35
C ARG A 129 22.57 4.15 -7.07
N GLU A 130 21.57 4.95 -7.43
CA GLU A 130 21.76 6.25 -8.06
C GLU A 130 22.61 7.17 -7.18
N ILE A 131 22.28 7.30 -5.90
CA ILE A 131 23.10 8.04 -4.92
C ILE A 131 24.52 7.49 -4.89
N ALA A 132 24.73 6.18 -4.78
CA ALA A 132 26.06 5.60 -4.73
C ALA A 132 26.90 5.84 -6.01
N GLN A 133 26.25 5.87 -7.17
CA GLN A 133 26.90 6.07 -8.47
C GLN A 133 27.20 7.54 -8.77
N TYR A 134 26.36 8.47 -8.30
CA TYR A 134 26.48 9.91 -8.60
C TYR A 134 26.92 10.77 -7.41
N SER A 135 26.99 10.23 -6.19
CA SER A 135 27.56 10.95 -5.04
C SER A 135 29.08 11.06 -5.17
N ILE A 136 29.53 12.22 -5.64
CA ILE A 136 30.95 12.57 -5.87
C ILE A 136 31.78 12.62 -4.56
N THR A 137 31.17 12.53 -3.38
CA THR A 137 31.90 12.55 -2.11
C THR A 137 32.32 11.14 -1.65
N LYS A 138 33.64 10.87 -1.70
CA LYS A 138 34.32 9.63 -1.22
C LYS A 138 33.83 9.09 0.14
N GLN A 139 33.31 9.96 1.00
CA GLN A 139 32.84 9.61 2.34
C GLN A 139 31.48 8.87 2.33
N THR A 140 30.63 9.16 1.34
CA THR A 140 29.31 8.52 1.16
C THR A 140 29.45 7.09 0.65
N THR A 141 30.36 6.86 -0.30
CA THR A 141 30.61 5.54 -0.89
C THR A 141 31.15 4.54 0.14
N LYS A 142 32.01 4.97 1.07
CA LYS A 142 32.55 4.11 2.13
C LYS A 142 31.45 3.67 3.12
N SER A 143 30.59 4.59 3.55
CA SER A 143 29.49 4.27 4.49
C SER A 143 28.46 3.33 3.87
N ILE A 144 28.13 3.50 2.58
CA ILE A 144 27.22 2.61 1.85
C ILE A 144 27.84 1.21 1.69
N ALA A 145 29.13 1.12 1.36
CA ALA A 145 29.83 -0.15 1.21
C ALA A 145 29.88 -0.96 2.52
N GLU A 146 30.11 -0.29 3.66
CA GLU A 146 30.11 -0.94 4.98
C GLU A 146 28.71 -1.43 5.39
N LYS A 147 27.64 -0.71 4.99
CA LYS A 147 26.25 -1.11 5.27
C LYS A 147 25.83 -2.32 4.45
N ILE A 148 26.13 -2.33 3.15
CA ILE A 148 25.83 -3.47 2.26
C ILE A 148 26.57 -4.74 2.71
N LYS A 149 27.82 -4.63 3.17
CA LYS A 149 28.58 -5.77 3.72
C LYS A 149 27.95 -6.39 4.97
N LYS A 150 27.10 -5.65 5.69
CA LYS A 150 26.45 -6.10 6.91
C LYS A 150 25.09 -6.73 6.63
N ASP A 151 24.44 -6.32 5.54
CA ASP A 151 23.13 -6.80 5.12
C ASP A 151 23.20 -8.03 4.19
N ALA A 152 24.39 -8.40 3.71
CA ALA A 152 24.69 -9.62 2.95
C ALA A 152 25.20 -10.74 3.86
#